data_AF-A0A1S8X534-F1
#
_entry.id   AF-A0A1S8X534-F1
#
_cell.length_a   1.000
_cell.length_b   1.000
_cell.length_c   1.000
_cell.angle_alpha   90.00
_cell.angle_beta   90.00
_cell.angle_gamma   90.00
#
_symmetry.space_group_name_H-M   'P 1'
#
loop_
_entity.id
_entity.type
_entity.pdbx_description
1 polymer ?
#
loop_
_entity_poly.entity_id
_entity_poly.type
_entity_poly.pdbx_seq_one_letter_code
_entity_poly.pdbx_strand_id
1 'polypeptide(L)'
;MSEYDKVVAGSLRIKSGQGIKKKSKKHRKKVAAEFPEATTVADEPEGSEPNTQKPKLSERSHLTKAQKELERRKDKRMLETVLSKAVKSHKQRIIEFNNHLETLTEHFDIQKVSWTK
;
A
#
# COMPACT_ATOMS: atom_id res chain seq x y z
N MET A 1 -24.63 46.29 -19.96
CA MET A 1 -23.20 45.90 -20.15
C MET A 1 -22.95 44.67 -19.31
N SER A 2 -22.30 43.63 -19.85
CA SER A 2 -22.21 42.31 -19.19
C SER A 2 -21.12 42.28 -18.12
N GLU A 3 -21.31 41.51 -17.05
CA GLU A 3 -20.35 41.40 -15.92
C GLU A 3 -18.98 40.84 -16.33
N TYR A 4 -18.89 40.17 -17.49
CA TYR A 4 -17.69 39.50 -17.97
C TYR A 4 -16.70 40.42 -18.69
N ASP A 5 -17.07 41.67 -18.99
CA ASP A 5 -16.18 42.63 -19.67
C ASP A 5 -14.97 43.05 -18.80
N LYS A 6 -15.02 42.83 -17.48
CA LYS A 6 -13.94 43.20 -16.54
C LYS A 6 -12.95 42.08 -16.24
N VAL A 7 -13.12 40.90 -16.85
CA VAL A 7 -12.28 39.74 -16.53
C VAL A 7 -10.99 39.78 -17.35
N VAL A 8 -9.85 39.73 -16.66
CA VAL A 8 -8.53 39.67 -17.30
C VAL A 8 -8.35 38.28 -17.91
N ALA A 9 -8.54 38.17 -19.23
CA ALA A 9 -8.29 36.94 -19.98
C ALA A 9 -6.80 36.79 -20.28
N GLY A 10 -6.07 36.01 -19.47
CA GLY A 10 -4.66 35.75 -19.68
C GLY A 10 -4.06 34.76 -18.69
N SER A 11 -2.90 34.19 -19.05
CA SER A 11 -2.13 33.30 -18.18
C SER A 11 -1.70 34.04 -16.90
N LEU A 12 -2.09 33.49 -15.74
CA LEU A 12 -1.80 34.06 -14.42
C LEU A 12 -0.29 34.08 -14.15
N ARG A 13 0.32 35.26 -14.19
CA ARG A 13 1.73 35.46 -13.83
C ARG A 13 1.85 35.80 -12.35
N ILE A 14 2.33 34.86 -11.55
CA ILE A 14 2.60 35.06 -10.12
C ILE A 14 3.97 35.75 -9.98
N LYS A 15 4.02 36.89 -9.29
CA LYS A 15 5.29 37.57 -8.99
C LYS A 15 6.08 36.72 -7.99
N SER A 16 7.23 36.23 -8.46
CA SER A 16 8.19 35.32 -7.80
C SER A 16 7.63 33.97 -7.34
N GLY A 17 7.46 33.03 -8.27
CA GLY A 17 7.43 31.60 -7.94
C GLY A 17 8.85 31.09 -7.68
N GLN A 18 9.10 30.52 -6.50
CA GLN A 18 10.26 29.66 -6.28
C GLN A 18 10.17 28.49 -7.27
N GLY A 19 11.14 28.40 -8.18
CA GLY A 19 11.12 27.46 -9.29
C GLY A 19 11.04 26.01 -8.82
N ILE A 20 9.98 25.31 -9.24
CA ILE A 20 9.86 23.87 -9.09
C ILE A 20 10.93 23.22 -9.99
N LYS A 21 12.04 22.79 -9.39
CA LYS A 21 13.08 22.02 -10.10
C LYS A 21 12.49 20.67 -10.54
N LYS A 22 12.26 20.51 -11.84
CA LYS A 22 11.93 19.21 -12.44
C LYS A 22 13.14 18.28 -12.28
N LYS A 23 13.00 17.20 -11.50
CA LYS A 23 14.01 16.14 -11.37
C LYS A 23 14.17 15.40 -12.71
N SER A 24 15.40 15.30 -13.21
CA SER A 24 15.70 14.58 -14.46
C SER A 24 15.66 13.07 -14.24
N LYS A 25 15.15 12.34 -15.25
CA LYS A 25 15.05 10.87 -15.24
C LYS A 25 16.43 10.29 -15.61
N LYS A 26 17.07 9.58 -14.67
CA LYS A 26 18.38 8.94 -14.91
C LYS A 26 18.21 7.78 -15.91
N HIS A 27 18.90 7.86 -17.05
CA HIS A 27 18.94 6.80 -18.07
C HIS A 27 19.83 5.65 -17.58
N ARG A 28 19.25 4.48 -17.28
CA ARG A 28 20.02 3.24 -17.03
C ARG A 28 20.49 2.69 -18.37
N LYS A 29 21.80 2.74 -18.63
CA LYS A 29 22.46 2.11 -19.77
C LYS A 29 22.39 0.59 -19.57
N LYS A 30 21.77 -0.12 -20.53
CA LYS A 30 21.87 -1.58 -20.63
C LYS A 30 23.30 -1.91 -21.04
N VAL A 31 23.99 -2.73 -20.25
CA VAL A 31 25.18 -3.46 -20.71
C VAL A 31 24.84 -4.93 -20.49
N ALA A 32 24.61 -5.60 -21.60
CA ALA A 32 24.62 -7.05 -21.70
C ALA A 32 26.07 -7.44 -22.01
N ALA A 33 26.66 -8.29 -21.17
CA ALA A 33 27.82 -9.11 -21.48
C ALA A 33 27.94 -10.22 -20.41
N GLU A 34 27.55 -11.42 -20.81
CA GLU A 34 28.25 -12.70 -20.59
C GLU A 34 28.58 -13.16 -19.15
N PHE A 35 27.91 -14.25 -18.76
CA PHE A 35 28.33 -15.23 -17.73
C PHE A 35 29.61 -15.97 -18.19
N PRO A 36 30.53 -16.41 -17.29
CA PRO A 36 30.30 -17.68 -16.56
C PRO A 36 30.86 -17.78 -15.13
N GLU A 37 30.23 -18.70 -14.40
CA GLU A 37 30.73 -19.58 -13.31
C GLU A 37 31.37 -19.04 -12.01
N ALA A 38 30.69 -19.43 -10.92
CA ALA A 38 31.24 -20.01 -9.69
C ALA A 38 32.27 -19.20 -8.89
N THR A 39 31.84 -18.59 -7.78
CA THR A 39 32.24 -18.95 -6.40
C THR A 39 31.71 -17.94 -5.36
N THR A 40 31.34 -18.44 -4.18
CA THR A 40 30.99 -17.74 -2.93
C THR A 40 29.64 -16.99 -2.88
N VAL A 41 28.58 -17.71 -2.49
CA VAL A 41 27.36 -17.08 -1.95
C VAL A 41 27.66 -16.74 -0.49
N ALA A 42 28.20 -15.54 -0.28
CA ALA A 42 28.17 -14.89 1.02
C ALA A 42 26.78 -14.26 1.21
N ASP A 43 26.21 -14.55 2.36
CA ASP A 43 24.92 -14.13 2.90
C ASP A 43 24.79 -12.60 2.94
N GLU A 44 23.92 -12.03 2.12
CA GLU A 44 23.48 -10.64 2.20
C GLU A 44 21.94 -10.63 2.07
N PRO A 45 21.19 -10.26 3.13
CA PRO A 45 19.74 -10.14 3.04
C PRO A 45 19.36 -8.84 2.31
N GLU A 46 19.30 -8.87 0.98
CA GLU A 46 18.44 -7.94 0.24
C GLU A 46 16.97 -8.33 0.51
N GLY A 47 16.30 -7.59 1.38
CA GLY A 47 14.89 -7.86 1.63
C GLY A 47 14.22 -6.93 2.63
N SER A 48 13.56 -5.92 2.09
CA SER A 48 12.57 -5.06 2.75
C SER A 48 13.10 -4.05 3.77
N GLU A 49 13.54 -2.89 3.26
CA GLU A 49 13.39 -1.67 4.04
C GLU A 49 11.91 -1.53 4.43
N PRO A 50 11.55 -1.44 5.73
CA PRO A 50 10.24 -0.96 6.09
C PRO A 50 10.24 0.52 5.71
N ASN A 51 9.54 0.84 4.62
CA ASN A 51 9.18 2.21 4.24
C ASN A 51 8.33 2.83 5.36
N THR A 52 9.01 3.14 6.46
CA THR A 52 8.48 3.76 7.66
C THR A 52 8.48 5.25 7.36
N GLN A 53 7.60 5.66 6.45
CA GLN A 53 7.22 7.06 6.34
C GLN A 53 6.49 7.39 7.64
N LYS A 54 7.26 7.70 8.69
CA LYS A 54 6.76 8.39 9.87
C LYS A 54 5.99 9.59 9.32
N PRO A 55 4.67 9.72 9.57
CA PRO A 55 3.94 10.89 9.11
C PRO A 55 4.67 12.09 9.72
N LYS A 56 5.10 13.01 8.86
CA LYS A 56 5.79 14.22 9.31
C LYS A 56 4.88 14.84 10.36
N LEU A 57 5.41 15.05 11.57
CA LEU A 57 4.62 15.54 12.71
C LEU A 57 3.85 16.85 12.38
N SER A 58 4.33 17.59 11.38
CA SER A 58 3.73 18.78 10.78
C SER A 58 2.38 18.54 10.07
N GLU A 59 2.06 17.33 9.63
CA GLU A 59 0.78 17.01 8.97
C GLU A 59 -0.33 16.71 10.00
N ARG A 60 0.05 16.21 11.19
CA ARG A 60 -0.89 15.85 12.27
C ARG A 60 -1.46 17.05 13.03
N SER A 61 -0.84 18.22 12.94
CA SER A 61 -1.28 19.44 13.62
C SER A 61 -2.57 20.01 13.03
N HIS A 62 -2.80 19.86 11.72
CA HIS A 62 -3.94 20.41 11.00
C HIS A 62 -5.19 19.50 10.98
N LEU A 63 -5.17 18.35 11.68
CA LEU A 63 -6.30 17.42 11.65
C LEU A 63 -7.51 17.95 12.41
N THR A 64 -8.69 17.71 11.84
CA THR A 64 -9.98 17.94 12.51
C THR A 64 -10.14 17.00 13.72
N LYS A 65 -10.99 17.37 14.68
CA LYS A 65 -11.29 16.53 15.87
C LYS A 65 -11.71 15.11 15.49
N ALA A 66 -12.54 14.96 14.46
CA ALA A 66 -12.98 13.67 13.94
C ALA A 66 -11.82 12.85 13.34
N GLN A 67 -10.90 13.49 12.61
CA GLN A 67 -9.74 12.82 12.04
C GLN A 67 -8.78 12.31 13.12
N LYS A 68 -8.54 13.12 14.17
CA LYS A 68 -7.73 12.70 15.33
C LYS A 68 -8.31 11.47 16.02
N GLU A 69 -9.62 11.42 16.18
CA GLU A 69 -10.27 10.27 16.84
C GLU A 69 -10.25 9.01 15.96
N LEU A 70 -10.41 9.15 14.65
CA LEU A 70 -10.26 8.05 13.70
C LEU A 70 -8.83 7.48 13.75
N GLU A 71 -7.81 8.34 13.77
CA GLU A 71 -6.41 7.92 13.86
C GLU A 71 -6.14 7.16 15.16
N ARG A 72 -6.63 7.65 16.31
CA ARG A 72 -6.55 6.90 17.58
C ARG A 72 -7.20 5.53 17.51
N ARG A 73 -8.38 5.41 16.86
CA ARG A 73 -9.04 4.11 16.67
C ARG A 73 -8.25 3.18 15.76
N LYS A 74 -7.63 3.72 14.69
CA LYS A 74 -6.73 2.95 13.81
C LYS A 74 -5.52 2.44 14.59
N ASP A 75 -4.87 3.31 15.37
CA ASP A 75 -3.71 2.94 16.17
C ASP A 75 -4.05 1.80 17.15
N LYS A 76 -5.18 1.89 17.86
CA LYS A 76 -5.68 0.81 18.71
C LYS A 76 -5.87 -0.51 17.94
N ARG A 77 -6.58 -0.47 16.81
CA ARG A 77 -6.80 -1.66 15.98
C ARG A 77 -5.49 -2.23 15.41
N MET A 78 -4.53 -1.38 15.04
CA MET A 78 -3.24 -1.83 14.55
C MET A 78 -2.49 -2.60 15.64
N LEU A 79 -2.48 -2.11 16.88
CA LEU A 79 -1.85 -2.82 18.00
C LEU A 79 -2.49 -4.20 18.22
N GLU A 80 -3.82 -4.28 18.23
CA GLU A 80 -4.57 -5.55 18.34
C GLU A 80 -4.25 -6.49 17.16
N THR A 81 -4.16 -5.95 15.94
CA THR A 81 -3.87 -6.71 14.72
C THR A 81 -2.43 -7.23 14.72
N VAL A 82 -1.48 -6.42 15.19
CA VAL A 82 -0.07 -6.81 15.31
C VAL A 82 0.06 -7.93 16.34
N LEU A 83 -0.58 -7.80 17.50
CA LEU A 83 -0.55 -8.83 18.54
C LEU A 83 -1.16 -10.14 18.04
N SER A 84 -2.35 -10.10 17.45
CA SER A 84 -3.03 -11.30 16.92
C SER A 84 -2.29 -11.96 15.75
N LYS A 85 -1.68 -11.18 14.84
CA LYS A 85 -0.87 -11.73 13.74
C LYS A 85 0.44 -12.34 14.24
N ALA A 86 1.04 -11.80 15.30
CA ALA A 86 2.27 -12.31 15.88
C ALA A 86 2.08 -13.67 16.57
N VAL A 87 0.87 -13.96 17.07
CA VAL A 87 0.56 -15.25 17.73
C VAL A 87 0.68 -16.45 16.78
N LYS A 88 0.37 -16.27 15.48
CA LYS A 88 0.31 -17.39 14.52
C LYS A 88 1.42 -17.28 13.48
N SER A 89 2.21 -18.35 13.36
CA SER A 89 3.17 -18.53 12.26
C SER A 89 2.45 -18.63 10.91
N HIS A 90 3.13 -18.29 9.82
CA HIS A 90 2.58 -18.42 8.46
C HIS A 90 2.15 -19.87 8.15
N LYS A 91 2.96 -20.86 8.55
CA LYS A 91 2.65 -22.29 8.38
C LYS A 91 1.36 -22.67 9.11
N GLN A 92 1.17 -22.21 10.34
CA GLN A 92 -0.05 -22.45 11.11
C GLN A 92 -1.26 -21.83 10.42
N ARG A 93 -1.11 -20.63 9.86
CA ARG A 93 -2.18 -19.95 9.10
C ARG A 93 -2.56 -20.72 7.84
N ILE A 94 -1.59 -21.32 7.14
CA ILE A 94 -1.85 -22.19 5.99
C ILE A 94 -2.59 -23.46 6.44
N ILE A 95 -2.14 -24.10 7.53
CA ILE A 95 -2.79 -25.29 8.06
C ILE A 95 -4.24 -24.98 8.47
N GLU A 96 -4.48 -23.91 9.22
CA GLU A 96 -5.83 -23.48 9.60
C GLU A 96 -6.71 -23.19 8.37
N PHE A 97 -6.14 -22.57 7.34
CA PHE A 97 -6.85 -22.30 6.09
C PHE A 97 -7.21 -23.58 5.35
N ASN A 98 -6.27 -24.52 5.23
CA ASN A 98 -6.52 -25.82 4.59
C ASN A 98 -7.56 -26.62 5.38
N ASN A 99 -7.44 -26.68 6.70
CA ASN A 99 -8.44 -27.32 7.56
C ASN A 99 -9.82 -26.67 7.37
N HIS A 100 -9.89 -25.35 7.24
CA HIS A 100 -11.17 -24.67 6.97
C HIS A 100 -11.75 -25.08 5.61
N LEU A 101 -10.94 -25.13 4.56
CA LEU A 101 -11.37 -25.59 3.23
C LEU A 101 -11.84 -27.03 3.24
N GLU A 102 -11.17 -27.92 3.98
CA GLU A 102 -11.59 -29.32 4.15
C GLU A 102 -12.96 -29.43 4.84
N THR A 103 -13.25 -28.52 5.77
CA THR A 103 -14.56 -28.50 6.47
C THR A 103 -15.68 -27.85 5.66
N LEU A 104 -15.36 -27.11 4.58
CA LEU A 104 -16.37 -26.49 3.75
C LEU A 104 -17.07 -27.55 2.89
N THR A 105 -18.39 -27.51 2.90
CA THR A 105 -19.20 -28.38 2.05
C THR A 105 -19.05 -27.99 0.58
N GLU A 106 -18.90 -28.99 -0.29
CA GLU A 106 -18.82 -28.79 -1.75
C GLU A 106 -20.09 -28.18 -2.36
N HIS A 107 -21.25 -28.49 -1.76
CA HIS A 107 -22.57 -28.08 -2.21
C HIS A 107 -23.11 -26.90 -1.37
N PHE A 108 -23.31 -25.75 -2.02
CA PHE A 108 -23.81 -24.54 -1.36
C PHE A 108 -25.35 -24.44 -1.34
N ASP A 109 -26.04 -25.45 -1.89
CA ASP A 109 -27.51 -25.49 -1.95
C ASP A 109 -28.03 -26.92 -1.78
N ILE A 110 -29.27 -27.01 -1.33
CA ILE A 110 -29.95 -28.28 -1.07
C ILE A 110 -30.33 -28.92 -2.40
N GLN A 111 -30.03 -30.20 -2.56
CA GLN A 111 -30.41 -30.92 -3.76
C GLN A 111 -31.93 -30.94 -3.93
N LYS A 112 -32.40 -30.64 -5.14
CA LYS A 112 -33.83 -30.69 -5.45
C LYS A 112 -34.34 -32.13 -5.42
N VAL A 113 -35.55 -32.33 -4.89
CA VAL A 113 -36.18 -33.66 -4.72
C VAL A 113 -36.53 -34.34 -6.06
N SER A 114 -36.47 -33.62 -7.19
CA SER A 114 -36.75 -34.13 -8.55
C SER A 114 -35.50 -34.24 -9.44
N TRP A 115 -34.35 -34.67 -8.90
CA TRP A 115 -33.17 -34.96 -9.72
C TRP A 115 -33.05 -36.48 -9.98
N THR A 116 -33.52 -36.93 -11.13
CA THR A 116 -33.01 -38.17 -11.75
C THR A 116 -31.59 -37.88 -12.23
N LYS A 117 -30.64 -38.76 -11.93
CA LYS A 117 -29.22 -38.62 -12.29
C LYS A 117 -29.01 -38.51 -13.80
#